data_AF-A0A836IQP5-F1
#
_entry.id   AF-A0A836IQP5-F1
#
_cell.length_a   1.000
_cell.length_b   1.000
_cell.length_c   1.000
_cell.angle_alpha   90.00
_cell.angle_beta   90.00
_cell.angle_gamma   90.00
#
_symmetry.space_group_name_H-M   'P 1'
#
loop_
_entity.id
_entity.type
_entity.pdbx_description
1 polymer ?
#
loop_
_entity_poly.entity_id
_entity_poly.type
_entity_poly.pdbx_seq_one_letter_code
_entity_poly.pdbx_strand_id
1 'polypeptide(L)'
;MRTLRKLSRCLFMRSLVTERPWYTRWKYGSRTRAEFWGLVLGASVFPISVSVMTWYENRKLEEPELAPDFQSTRSVSLTPKTQLGGPFRLRESRSGKYTTNSELFQNQWTLLYFGFSKCAEICPSTLKFISEVMQACDVKYGSDPKLAAEEKKLQAVFLSIDFIRDTPEVVEQFVRKYDPRVRGLCGTQEEVETAARAWRVYYSSVDETDEERDARSAAGVAAPKIDDTYQFDHSSAIYLVGPDGKMKDFFFKEMGLEDAVSRIGIHYSDIYGFSDTRQALRQ
;
A
#
# COMPACT_ATOMS: atom_id res chain seq x y z
N MET A 1 -18.78 72.99 22.32
CA MET A 1 -17.70 72.27 21.61
C MET A 1 -16.85 71.51 22.62
N ARG A 2 -16.73 70.20 22.42
CA ARG A 2 -15.67 69.25 22.85
C ARG A 2 -15.13 69.25 24.31
N THR A 3 -15.45 68.13 24.97
CA THR A 3 -14.57 67.21 25.73
C THR A 3 -13.84 67.71 27.00
N LEU A 4 -13.96 66.95 28.11
CA LEU A 4 -12.85 66.12 28.66
C LEU A 4 -13.17 65.50 30.05
N ARG A 5 -12.91 64.18 30.13
CA ARG A 5 -12.23 63.42 31.20
C ARG A 5 -12.74 63.49 32.65
N LYS A 6 -13.35 62.37 33.06
CA LYS A 6 -13.32 61.84 34.43
C LYS A 6 -11.87 61.58 34.87
N LEU A 7 -11.48 62.24 35.96
CA LEU A 7 -10.29 61.98 36.76
C LEU A 7 -10.77 61.49 38.13
N SER A 8 -10.29 60.33 38.57
CA SER A 8 -10.14 60.01 40.00
C SER A 8 -9.16 58.85 40.16
N ARG A 9 -7.89 59.22 40.39
CA ARG A 9 -6.89 58.42 41.12
C ARG A 9 -7.30 58.42 42.61
N CYS A 10 -7.38 57.27 43.27
CA CYS A 10 -6.28 56.54 43.92
C CYS A 10 -5.76 57.22 45.21
N LEU A 11 -6.19 56.68 46.36
CA LEU A 11 -5.66 56.69 47.74
C LEU A 11 -6.53 55.61 48.44
N PHE A 12 -6.11 54.71 49.32
CA PHE A 12 -4.91 54.53 50.10
C PHE A 12 -4.93 53.09 50.68
N MET A 13 -3.80 52.40 50.61
CA MET A 13 -3.21 51.46 51.57
C MET A 13 -4.04 50.52 52.48
N ARG A 14 -3.53 49.28 52.51
CA ARG A 14 -3.37 48.33 53.63
C ARG A 14 -4.56 47.48 54.08
N SER A 15 -4.43 46.18 53.87
CA SER A 15 -4.49 45.18 54.95
C SER A 15 -3.99 43.82 54.45
N LEU A 16 -2.97 43.30 55.13
CA LEU A 16 -2.52 41.91 55.06
C LEU A 16 -3.54 41.04 55.79
N VAL A 17 -4.19 40.11 55.11
CA VAL A 17 -4.90 38.99 55.75
C VAL A 17 -4.41 37.70 55.12
N THR A 18 -3.71 36.94 55.96
CA THR A 18 -3.25 35.58 55.73
C THR A 18 -4.44 34.64 55.74
N GLU A 19 -4.80 34.07 54.60
CA GLU A 19 -5.81 33.01 54.54
C GLU A 19 -5.25 31.70 55.12
N ARG A 20 -5.86 31.22 56.20
CA ARG A 20 -5.61 29.88 56.76
C ARG A 20 -6.50 28.86 56.05
N PRO A 21 -6.00 27.63 55.80
CA PRO A 21 -6.65 26.65 54.94
C PRO A 21 -7.91 26.00 55.56
N TRP A 22 -8.82 25.66 54.66
CA TRP A 22 -10.22 25.23 54.78
C TRP A 22 -10.49 23.86 55.44
N TYR A 23 -9.48 23.21 56.04
CA TYR A 23 -9.63 21.87 56.63
C TYR A 23 -9.68 21.88 58.15
N THR A 24 -10.68 22.54 58.75
CA THR A 24 -11.10 22.19 60.14
C THR A 24 -12.54 22.59 60.38
N ARG A 25 -13.51 21.77 59.93
CA ARG A 25 -14.80 21.66 60.62
C ARG A 25 -15.58 20.39 60.26
N TRP A 26 -15.09 19.24 60.71
CA TRP A 26 -15.95 18.06 60.87
C TRP A 26 -16.09 17.78 62.37
N LYS A 27 -17.13 18.35 62.99
CA LYS A 27 -17.63 17.88 64.29
C LYS A 27 -18.65 16.78 63.98
N TYR A 28 -18.31 15.53 64.22
CA TYR A 28 -19.25 14.42 64.16
C TYR A 28 -19.88 14.18 65.53
N GLY A 29 -21.21 14.25 65.59
CA GLY A 29 -22.03 13.75 66.69
C GLY A 29 -22.33 12.26 66.53
N SER A 30 -22.82 11.63 67.60
CA SER A 30 -23.07 10.19 67.71
C SER A 30 -24.31 9.72 66.93
N ARG A 31 -24.13 9.36 65.66
CA ARG A 31 -25.00 8.50 64.83
C ARG A 31 -24.08 7.81 63.81
N THR A 32 -24.07 6.52 63.52
CA THR A 32 -24.67 5.31 64.10
C THR A 32 -23.77 4.18 63.56
N ARG A 33 -23.23 3.27 64.40
CA ARG A 33 -22.32 2.18 63.96
C ARG A 33 -22.87 1.38 62.77
N ALA A 34 -24.20 1.34 62.62
CA ALA A 34 -24.92 0.74 61.50
C ALA A 34 -24.58 1.33 60.12
N GLU A 35 -24.33 2.64 59.99
CA GLU A 35 -23.97 3.24 58.69
C GLU A 35 -22.54 2.88 58.28
N PHE A 36 -21.62 2.82 59.25
CA PHE A 36 -20.25 2.36 59.01
C PHE A 36 -20.23 0.88 58.61
N TRP A 37 -20.93 0.02 59.35
CA TRP A 37 -21.04 -1.40 58.99
C TRP A 37 -21.82 -1.61 57.69
N GLY A 38 -22.83 -0.80 57.38
CA GLY A 38 -23.55 -0.83 56.12
C GLY A 38 -22.68 -0.48 54.91
N LEU A 39 -21.82 0.55 55.02
CA LEU A 39 -20.85 0.90 53.98
C LEU A 39 -19.77 -0.16 53.80
N VAL A 40 -19.26 -0.76 54.89
CA VAL A 40 -18.26 -1.82 54.84
C VAL A 40 -18.82 -3.11 54.23
N LEU A 41 -20.07 -3.47 54.55
CA LEU A 41 -20.75 -4.61 53.94
C LEU A 41 -21.09 -4.36 52.46
N GLY A 42 -21.53 -3.15 52.10
CA GLY A 42 -21.78 -2.79 50.70
C GLY A 42 -20.51 -2.82 49.83
N ALA A 43 -19.40 -2.32 50.35
CA ALA A 43 -18.12 -2.27 49.64
C ALA A 43 -17.45 -3.64 49.46
N SER A 44 -17.84 -4.66 50.24
CA SER A 44 -17.29 -6.02 50.15
C SER A 44 -18.16 -6.96 49.32
N VAL A 45 -19.48 -6.80 49.34
CA VAL A 45 -20.39 -7.66 48.57
C VAL A 45 -20.28 -7.42 47.06
N PHE A 46 -20.06 -6.18 46.63
CA PHE A 46 -19.95 -5.85 45.21
C PHE A 46 -18.71 -6.47 44.51
N PRO A 47 -17.47 -6.34 45.02
CA PRO A 47 -16.31 -6.98 44.38
C PRO A 47 -16.38 -8.51 44.44
N ILE A 48 -16.97 -9.08 45.49
CA ILE A 48 -17.16 -10.53 45.60
C ILE A 48 -18.18 -11.02 44.56
N SER A 49 -19.31 -10.32 44.38
CA SER A 49 -20.31 -10.74 43.38
C SER A 49 -19.77 -10.62 41.96
N VAL A 50 -19.02 -9.54 41.65
CA VAL A 50 -18.33 -9.39 40.36
C VAL A 50 -17.34 -10.52 40.17
N SER A 51 -16.49 -10.82 41.15
CA SER A 51 -15.49 -11.89 41.05
C SER A 51 -16.13 -13.27 40.84
N VAL A 52 -17.24 -13.55 41.52
CA VAL A 52 -18.00 -14.81 41.35
C VAL A 52 -18.66 -14.86 39.97
N MET A 53 -19.22 -13.74 39.49
CA MET A 53 -19.80 -13.65 38.15
C MET A 53 -18.73 -13.88 37.07
N THR A 54 -17.57 -13.23 37.18
CA THR A 54 -16.45 -13.38 36.25
C THR A 54 -15.92 -14.81 36.27
N TRP A 55 -15.82 -15.44 37.45
CA TRP A 55 -15.42 -16.84 37.58
C TRP A 55 -16.44 -17.80 36.95
N TYR A 56 -17.74 -17.52 37.12
CA TYR A 56 -18.81 -18.34 36.54
C TYR A 56 -18.88 -18.19 35.01
N GLU A 57 -18.69 -16.98 34.47
CA GLU A 57 -18.58 -16.73 33.03
C GLU A 57 -17.32 -17.36 32.43
N ASN A 58 -16.15 -17.23 33.09
CA ASN A 58 -14.92 -17.87 32.63
C ASN A 58 -15.00 -19.40 32.60
N ARG A 59 -15.85 -20.02 33.42
CA ARG A 59 -16.01 -21.47 33.45
C ARG A 59 -16.78 -22.04 32.25
N LYS A 60 -17.53 -21.20 31.51
CA LYS A 60 -18.31 -21.60 30.33
C LYS A 60 -17.64 -21.29 29.00
N LEU A 61 -16.52 -20.56 29.01
CA LEU A 61 -15.72 -20.35 27.82
C LEU A 61 -14.73 -21.51 27.70
N GLU A 62 -15.21 -22.66 27.23
CA GLU A 62 -14.31 -23.56 26.51
C GLU A 62 -13.71 -22.74 25.37
N GLU A 63 -12.38 -22.62 25.32
CA GLU A 63 -11.71 -21.97 24.21
C GLU A 63 -12.25 -22.62 22.93
N PRO A 64 -12.71 -21.84 21.92
CA PRO A 64 -13.15 -22.44 20.68
C PRO A 64 -11.95 -23.16 20.07
N GLU A 65 -11.94 -24.49 20.15
CA GLU A 65 -11.02 -25.30 19.37
C GLU A 65 -11.30 -24.95 17.90
N LEU A 66 -10.40 -24.16 17.33
CA LEU A 66 -10.37 -23.91 15.90
C LEU A 66 -10.44 -25.27 15.21
N ALA A 67 -11.42 -25.42 14.32
CA ALA A 67 -11.65 -26.65 13.56
C ALA A 67 -10.30 -27.23 13.09
N PRO A 68 -10.11 -28.57 13.16
CA PRO A 68 -8.83 -29.21 12.85
C PRO A 68 -8.26 -28.80 11.48
N ASP A 69 -9.15 -28.45 10.54
CA ASP A 69 -8.84 -27.92 9.21
C ASP A 69 -7.98 -26.64 9.26
N PHE A 70 -8.19 -25.77 10.25
CA PHE A 70 -7.46 -24.52 10.43
C PHE A 70 -6.11 -24.70 11.15
N GLN A 71 -5.88 -25.83 11.81
CA GLN A 71 -4.58 -26.15 12.39
C GLN A 71 -3.59 -26.60 11.31
N SER A 72 -4.09 -27.13 10.19
CA SER A 72 -3.27 -27.56 9.04
C SER A 72 -2.64 -26.40 8.26
N THR A 73 -3.15 -25.17 8.39
CA THR A 73 -2.58 -23.99 7.72
C THR A 73 -1.39 -23.38 8.46
N ARG A 74 -1.14 -23.76 9.72
CA ARG A 74 -0.01 -23.24 10.52
C ARG A 74 1.37 -23.76 10.07
N SER A 75 1.40 -24.84 9.29
CA SER A 75 2.64 -25.39 8.74
C SER A 75 2.63 -25.46 7.22
N VAL A 76 1.98 -24.51 6.54
CA VAL A 76 2.40 -24.21 5.18
C VAL A 76 3.79 -23.61 5.31
N SER A 77 4.81 -24.47 5.19
CA SER A 77 6.14 -24.02 4.85
C SER A 77 5.98 -23.27 3.54
N LEU A 78 5.89 -21.94 3.62
CA LEU A 78 6.01 -21.08 2.47
C LEU A 78 7.44 -21.26 2.00
N THR A 79 7.69 -22.31 1.20
CA THR A 79 8.80 -22.33 0.25
C THR A 79 8.81 -20.94 -0.36
N PRO A 80 9.92 -20.18 -0.27
CA PRO A 80 9.94 -18.80 -0.73
C PRO A 80 9.35 -18.79 -2.12
N LYS A 81 8.15 -18.19 -2.21
CA LYS A 81 7.32 -18.09 -3.41
C LYS A 81 8.28 -17.82 -4.55
N THR A 82 8.29 -18.66 -5.59
CA THR A 82 9.06 -18.44 -6.82
C THR A 82 9.09 -16.95 -7.10
N GLN A 83 10.27 -16.35 -7.01
CA GLN A 83 10.43 -14.91 -7.10
C GLN A 83 9.80 -14.45 -8.42
N LEU A 84 8.86 -13.52 -8.35
CA LEU A 84 8.25 -12.95 -9.56
C LEU A 84 9.33 -12.22 -10.34
N GLY A 85 9.36 -12.47 -11.64
CA GLY A 85 10.43 -12.07 -12.53
C GLY A 85 11.08 -13.26 -13.23
N GLY A 86 11.56 -13.01 -14.45
CA GLY A 86 12.18 -14.00 -15.30
C GLY A 86 12.81 -13.33 -16.52
N PRO A 87 13.68 -14.04 -17.26
CA PRO A 87 14.31 -13.49 -18.45
C PRO A 87 13.23 -13.22 -19.51
N PHE A 88 13.22 -12.00 -20.02
CA PHE A 88 12.45 -11.64 -21.19
C PHE A 88 13.29 -10.73 -22.07
N ARG A 89 12.95 -10.73 -23.35
CA ARG A 89 13.54 -9.86 -24.37
C ARG A 89 12.38 -9.23 -25.11
N LEU A 90 12.31 -7.90 -25.07
CA LEU A 90 11.25 -7.13 -25.72
C LEU A 90 11.86 -5.96 -26.46
N ARG A 91 11.12 -5.42 -27.42
CA ARG A 91 11.52 -4.27 -28.21
C ARG A 91 11.07 -2.98 -27.53
N GLU A 92 12.02 -2.08 -27.33
CA GLU A 92 11.75 -0.76 -26.79
C GLU A 92 11.13 0.15 -27.86
N SER A 93 10.04 0.85 -27.50
CA SER A 93 9.28 1.73 -28.37
C SER A 93 10.09 2.92 -28.89
N ARG A 94 10.92 3.52 -28.01
CA ARG A 94 11.69 4.74 -28.32
C ARG A 94 12.92 4.49 -29.18
N SER A 95 13.70 3.47 -28.83
CA SER A 95 14.97 3.15 -29.52
C SER A 95 14.79 2.17 -30.68
N GLY A 96 13.67 1.42 -30.69
CA GLY A 96 13.44 0.31 -31.60
C GLY A 96 14.37 -0.88 -31.37
N LYS A 97 15.24 -0.85 -30.35
CA LYS A 97 16.18 -1.92 -30.01
C LYS A 97 15.53 -2.94 -29.09
N TYR A 98 16.05 -4.16 -29.12
CA TYR A 98 15.69 -5.16 -28.14
C TYR A 98 16.44 -4.90 -26.84
N THR A 99 15.70 -4.98 -25.73
CA THR A 99 16.20 -4.80 -24.38
C THR A 99 15.81 -6.01 -23.54
N THR A 100 16.70 -6.41 -22.64
CA THR A 100 16.48 -7.50 -21.69
C THR A 100 16.05 -6.99 -20.32
N ASN A 101 15.48 -7.86 -19.50
CA ASN A 101 15.15 -7.54 -18.11
C ASN A 101 16.35 -7.02 -17.30
N SER A 102 17.54 -7.62 -17.48
CA SER A 102 18.76 -7.20 -16.79
C SER A 102 19.15 -5.78 -17.15
N GLU A 103 19.15 -5.42 -18.43
CA GLU A 103 19.46 -4.07 -18.89
C GLU A 103 18.43 -3.03 -18.44
N LEU A 104 17.17 -3.43 -18.28
CA LEU A 104 16.10 -2.55 -17.80
C LEU A 104 16.24 -2.24 -16.31
N PHE A 105 16.51 -3.25 -15.49
CA PHE A 105 16.40 -3.13 -14.03
C PHE A 105 17.75 -2.95 -13.33
N GLN A 106 18.87 -3.16 -14.01
CA GLN A 106 20.18 -3.06 -13.38
C GLN A 106 20.45 -1.65 -12.86
N ASN A 107 20.69 -1.56 -11.55
CA ASN A 107 20.97 -0.33 -10.81
C ASN A 107 19.83 0.71 -10.80
N GLN A 108 18.65 0.38 -11.31
CA GLN A 108 17.52 1.30 -11.44
C GLN A 108 16.32 0.80 -10.66
N TRP A 109 15.57 1.72 -10.04
CA TRP A 109 14.27 1.40 -9.48
C TRP A 109 13.21 1.51 -10.55
N THR A 110 12.41 0.47 -10.75
CA THR A 110 11.47 0.41 -11.86
C THR A 110 10.06 0.09 -11.40
N LEU A 111 9.10 0.94 -11.77
CA LEU A 111 7.67 0.64 -11.73
C LEU A 111 7.29 -0.05 -13.04
N LEU A 112 7.06 -1.36 -12.98
CA LEU A 112 6.64 -2.16 -14.12
C LEU A 112 5.11 -2.27 -14.14
N TYR A 113 4.51 -1.90 -15.26
CA TYR A 113 3.07 -1.98 -15.47
C TYR A 113 2.77 -2.67 -16.80
N PHE A 114 1.85 -3.64 -16.76
CA PHE A 114 1.39 -4.38 -17.93
C PHE A 114 0.06 -3.79 -18.39
N GLY A 115 -0.10 -3.56 -19.68
CA GLY A 115 -1.33 -3.01 -20.25
C GLY A 115 -1.32 -3.00 -21.77
N PHE A 116 -2.14 -2.17 -22.39
CA PHE A 116 -2.17 -1.99 -23.86
C PHE A 116 -2.65 -0.58 -24.23
N SER A 117 -2.26 -0.08 -25.41
CA SER A 117 -2.45 1.33 -25.77
C SER A 117 -3.91 1.73 -26.00
N LYS A 118 -4.74 0.80 -26.51
CA LYS A 118 -6.17 1.01 -26.81
C LYS A 118 -7.10 0.72 -25.62
N CYS A 119 -6.58 0.63 -24.40
CA CYS A 119 -7.42 0.38 -23.22
C CYS A 119 -8.38 1.55 -22.98
N ALA A 120 -9.65 1.25 -22.69
CA ALA A 120 -10.71 2.23 -22.55
C ALA A 120 -10.35 3.34 -21.54
N GLU A 121 -10.10 2.98 -20.27
CA GLU A 121 -9.92 4.00 -19.21
C GLU A 121 -8.86 3.63 -18.15
N ILE A 122 -8.68 2.35 -17.84
CA ILE A 122 -7.84 1.94 -16.70
C ILE A 122 -6.35 2.22 -16.99
N CYS A 123 -5.81 1.76 -18.12
CA CYS A 123 -4.37 1.96 -18.43
C CYS A 123 -3.96 3.44 -18.44
N PRO A 124 -4.69 4.34 -19.14
CA PRO A 124 -4.33 5.76 -19.14
C PRO A 124 -4.32 6.37 -17.74
N SER A 125 -5.30 6.00 -16.91
CA SER A 125 -5.42 6.51 -15.55
C SER A 125 -4.33 5.98 -14.63
N THR A 126 -3.90 4.72 -14.80
CA THR A 126 -2.82 4.11 -14.02
C THR A 126 -1.46 4.68 -14.40
N LEU A 127 -1.18 4.94 -15.68
CA LEU A 127 0.06 5.60 -16.10
C LEU A 127 0.17 7.04 -15.61
N LYS A 128 -0.96 7.77 -15.56
CA LYS A 128 -1.02 9.08 -14.93
C LYS A 128 -0.68 8.98 -13.43
N PHE A 129 -1.29 8.03 -12.73
CA PHE A 129 -0.99 7.78 -11.32
C PHE A 129 0.49 7.43 -11.08
N ILE A 130 1.09 6.57 -11.92
CA ILE A 130 2.52 6.26 -11.86
C ILE A 130 3.36 7.53 -12.00
N SER A 131 3.02 8.40 -12.95
CA SER A 131 3.72 9.67 -13.16
C SER A 131 3.63 10.58 -11.93
N GLU A 132 2.46 10.66 -11.30
CA GLU A 132 2.26 11.41 -10.05
C GLU A 132 3.08 10.81 -8.90
N VAL A 133 3.12 9.48 -8.77
CA VAL A 133 3.94 8.78 -7.75
C VAL A 133 5.42 9.08 -7.94
N MET A 134 5.92 9.03 -9.19
CA MET A 134 7.31 9.34 -9.49
C MET A 134 7.67 10.78 -9.11
N GLN A 135 6.83 11.75 -9.50
CA GLN A 135 7.03 13.16 -9.15
C GLN A 135 6.97 13.39 -7.63
N ALA A 136 6.03 12.76 -6.92
CA ALA A 136 5.93 12.87 -5.47
C ALA A 136 7.15 12.24 -4.77
N CYS A 137 7.68 11.13 -5.30
CA CYS A 137 8.93 10.54 -4.82
C CYS A 137 10.12 11.48 -5.04
N ASP A 138 10.21 12.14 -6.19
CA ASP A 138 11.27 13.12 -6.48
C ASP A 138 11.23 14.31 -5.51
N VAL A 139 10.03 14.82 -5.20
CA VAL A 139 9.87 15.93 -4.24
C VAL A 139 10.26 15.51 -2.83
N LYS A 140 9.87 14.30 -2.40
CA LYS A 140 10.06 13.83 -1.02
C LYS A 140 11.47 13.28 -0.76
N TYR A 141 12.04 12.57 -1.74
CA TYR A 141 13.30 11.83 -1.61
C TYR A 141 14.42 12.34 -2.52
N GLY A 142 14.15 13.21 -3.50
CA GLY A 142 15.15 13.71 -4.44
C GLY A 142 16.25 14.58 -3.82
N SER A 143 16.02 15.10 -2.61
CA SER A 143 17.05 15.79 -1.82
C SER A 143 18.02 14.85 -1.11
N ASP A 144 17.75 13.54 -1.07
CA ASP A 144 18.66 12.56 -0.50
C ASP A 144 19.86 12.34 -1.44
N PRO A 145 21.10 12.64 -1.01
CA PRO A 145 22.30 12.45 -1.83
C PRO A 145 22.44 11.02 -2.38
N LYS A 146 21.85 10.04 -1.69
CA LYS A 146 21.86 8.63 -2.08
C LYS A 146 20.95 8.32 -3.26
N LEU A 147 19.90 9.10 -3.47
CA LEU A 147 18.88 8.94 -4.52
C LEU A 147 18.94 10.06 -5.57
N ALA A 148 19.75 11.09 -5.35
CA ALA A 148 19.93 12.23 -6.24
C ALA A 148 20.61 11.87 -7.58
N ALA A 149 21.36 10.76 -7.64
CA ALA A 149 21.90 10.26 -8.89
C ALA A 149 20.76 9.85 -9.83
N GLU A 150 20.77 10.33 -11.08
CA GLU A 150 19.77 9.98 -12.11
C GLU A 150 19.56 8.47 -12.23
N GLU A 151 20.64 7.71 -12.05
CA GLU A 151 20.61 6.25 -12.15
C GLU A 151 19.82 5.56 -11.04
N LYS A 152 19.48 6.27 -9.96
CA LYS A 152 18.72 5.75 -8.82
C LYS A 152 17.33 6.33 -8.73
N LYS A 153 16.96 7.22 -9.67
CA LYS A 153 15.61 7.73 -9.76
C LYS A 153 14.67 6.62 -10.19
N LEU A 154 13.42 6.79 -9.83
CA LEU A 154 12.37 5.89 -10.27
C LEU A 154 12.18 6.05 -11.79
N GLN A 155 12.23 4.95 -12.51
CA GLN A 155 11.75 4.85 -13.90
C GLN A 155 10.45 4.06 -13.95
N ALA A 156 9.70 4.21 -15.03
CA ALA A 156 8.50 3.44 -15.27
C ALA A 156 8.64 2.67 -16.58
N VAL A 157 8.20 1.41 -16.59
CA VAL A 157 8.20 0.55 -17.77
C VAL A 157 6.77 0.12 -18.03
N PHE A 158 6.25 0.52 -19.19
CA PHE A 158 4.98 0.08 -19.71
C PHE A 158 5.21 -1.08 -20.68
N LEU A 159 4.70 -2.26 -20.35
CA LEU A 159 4.81 -3.45 -21.18
C LEU A 159 3.47 -3.71 -21.86
N SER A 160 3.45 -3.60 -23.19
CA SER A 160 2.26 -3.90 -23.96
C SER A 160 2.03 -5.41 -24.07
N ILE A 161 0.82 -5.83 -23.72
CA ILE A 161 0.33 -7.21 -23.88
C ILE A 161 -0.25 -7.42 -25.30
N ASP A 162 -0.60 -6.35 -26.01
CA ASP A 162 -1.26 -6.41 -27.31
C ASP A 162 -0.23 -6.50 -28.46
N PHE A 163 0.20 -7.71 -28.78
CA PHE A 163 1.15 -7.95 -29.86
C PHE A 163 0.59 -7.72 -31.28
N ILE A 164 -0.73 -7.51 -31.44
CA ILE A 164 -1.38 -7.37 -32.75
C ILE A 164 -1.50 -5.89 -33.13
N ARG A 165 -1.96 -5.04 -32.21
CA ARG A 165 -2.26 -3.63 -32.47
C ARG A 165 -1.18 -2.68 -31.99
N ASP A 166 -0.41 -3.05 -30.96
CA ASP A 166 0.59 -2.17 -30.39
C ASP A 166 1.94 -2.32 -31.10
N THR A 167 2.15 -1.50 -32.13
CA THR A 167 3.47 -1.34 -32.75
C THR A 167 4.36 -0.42 -31.90
N PRO A 168 5.69 -0.49 -32.04
CA PRO A 168 6.62 0.40 -31.32
C PRO A 168 6.24 1.88 -31.42
N GLU A 169 5.79 2.31 -32.60
CA GLU A 169 5.40 3.70 -32.87
C GLU A 169 4.12 4.08 -32.11
N VAL A 170 3.13 3.19 -32.06
CA VAL A 170 1.87 3.41 -31.34
C VAL A 170 2.14 3.48 -29.83
N VAL A 171 2.94 2.56 -29.31
CA VAL A 171 3.32 2.54 -27.89
C VAL A 171 4.09 3.79 -27.52
N GLU A 172 5.05 4.24 -28.35
CA GLU A 172 5.79 5.47 -28.07
C GLU A 172 4.86 6.69 -28.06
N GLN A 173 3.92 6.76 -29.01
CA GLN A 173 2.93 7.84 -29.05
C GLN A 173 2.00 7.87 -27.84
N PHE A 174 1.76 6.71 -27.23
CA PHE A 174 0.98 6.57 -26.02
C PHE A 174 1.79 6.99 -24.79
N VAL A 175 2.97 6.40 -24.57
CA VAL A 175 3.77 6.65 -23.35
C VAL A 175 4.32 8.07 -23.28
N ARG A 176 4.64 8.71 -24.41
CA ARG A 176 5.17 10.09 -24.45
C ARG A 176 4.21 11.16 -23.90
N LYS A 177 2.92 10.83 -23.73
CA LYS A 177 1.91 11.75 -23.19
C LYS A 177 2.02 11.91 -21.67
N TYR A 178 2.75 11.02 -21.01
CA TYR A 178 2.92 10.96 -19.56
C TYR A 178 4.31 11.51 -19.18
N ASP A 179 5.01 10.85 -18.26
CA ASP A 179 6.36 11.23 -17.86
C ASP A 179 7.42 10.77 -18.90
N PRO A 180 8.44 11.60 -19.24
CA PRO A 180 9.49 11.24 -20.20
C PRO A 180 10.34 10.02 -19.78
N ARG A 181 10.34 9.67 -18.49
CA ARG A 181 11.00 8.49 -17.94
C ARG A 181 10.22 7.20 -18.17
N VAL A 182 8.97 7.28 -18.67
CA VAL A 182 8.20 6.08 -19.04
C VAL A 182 8.79 5.49 -20.31
N ARG A 183 9.20 4.22 -20.23
CA ARG A 183 9.71 3.42 -21.36
C ARG A 183 8.62 2.45 -21.80
N GLY A 184 8.30 2.44 -23.09
CA GLY A 184 7.39 1.47 -23.68
C GLY A 184 8.12 0.23 -24.18
N LEU A 185 7.57 -0.94 -23.90
CA LEU A 185 8.04 -2.23 -24.41
C LEU A 185 6.90 -2.91 -25.18
N CYS A 186 7.24 -3.48 -26.33
CA CYS A 186 6.36 -4.24 -27.20
C CYS A 186 7.14 -5.41 -27.80
N GLY A 187 6.44 -6.38 -28.39
CA GLY A 187 7.09 -7.57 -28.92
C GLY A 187 6.14 -8.47 -29.68
N THR A 188 6.66 -9.61 -30.09
CA THR A 188 5.87 -10.70 -30.66
C THR A 188 5.06 -11.41 -29.57
N GLN A 189 4.05 -12.18 -29.98
CA GLN A 189 3.21 -12.96 -29.07
C GLN A 189 4.05 -13.81 -28.08
N GLU A 190 5.04 -14.54 -28.60
CA GLU A 190 5.88 -15.43 -27.79
C GLU A 190 6.71 -14.68 -26.74
N GLU A 191 7.23 -13.50 -27.10
CA GLU A 191 8.01 -12.65 -26.21
C GLU A 191 7.14 -12.05 -25.09
N VAL A 192 5.96 -11.55 -25.46
CA VAL A 192 4.98 -10.97 -24.54
C VAL A 192 4.46 -12.04 -23.58
N GLU A 193 4.08 -13.21 -24.09
CA GLU A 193 3.65 -14.34 -23.26
C GLU A 193 4.73 -14.77 -22.27
N THR A 194 5.99 -14.81 -22.71
CA THR A 194 7.12 -15.17 -21.85
C THR A 194 7.29 -14.15 -20.72
N ALA A 195 7.17 -12.86 -21.02
CA ALA A 195 7.19 -11.81 -20.01
C ALA A 195 5.98 -11.90 -19.07
N ALA A 196 4.76 -12.07 -19.61
CA ALA A 196 3.54 -12.18 -18.82
C ALA A 196 3.59 -13.38 -17.86
N ARG A 197 4.03 -14.56 -18.33
CA ARG A 197 4.23 -15.76 -17.51
C ARG A 197 5.26 -15.54 -16.40
N ALA A 198 6.39 -14.89 -16.71
CA ALA A 198 7.45 -14.60 -15.74
C ALA A 198 6.97 -13.72 -14.57
N TRP A 199 6.05 -12.80 -14.86
CA TRP A 199 5.45 -11.90 -13.86
C TRP A 199 4.09 -12.38 -13.35
N ARG A 200 3.64 -13.57 -13.78
CA ARG A 200 2.32 -14.15 -13.49
C ARG A 200 1.15 -13.19 -13.79
N VAL A 201 1.31 -12.42 -14.85
CA VAL A 201 0.27 -11.55 -15.38
C VAL A 201 -0.65 -12.41 -16.24
N TYR A 202 -1.89 -12.55 -15.80
CA TYR A 202 -2.94 -13.16 -16.61
C TYR A 202 -3.52 -12.10 -17.54
N TYR A 203 -3.74 -12.48 -18.79
CA TYR A 203 -4.53 -11.69 -19.73
C TYR A 203 -5.44 -12.62 -20.52
N SER A 204 -6.69 -12.21 -20.74
CA SER A 204 -7.65 -12.94 -21.56
C SER A 204 -8.30 -11.96 -22.53
N SER A 205 -8.43 -12.35 -23.79
CA SER A 205 -9.34 -11.66 -24.71
C SER A 205 -10.76 -11.86 -24.19
N VAL A 206 -11.53 -10.78 -24.11
CA VAL A 206 -12.94 -10.82 -23.66
C VAL A 206 -13.82 -11.63 -24.64
N ASP A 207 -13.38 -11.79 -25.89
CA ASP A 207 -14.16 -12.45 -26.95
C ASP A 207 -13.87 -13.94 -27.12
N GLU A 208 -12.84 -14.49 -26.46
CA GLU A 208 -12.53 -15.92 -26.53
C GLU A 208 -11.69 -16.38 -25.35
N THR A 209 -12.16 -17.41 -24.63
CA THR A 209 -11.40 -18.08 -23.58
C THR A 209 -10.27 -18.96 -24.16
N ASP A 210 -9.23 -19.25 -23.39
CA ASP A 210 -8.13 -20.12 -23.83
C ASP A 210 -8.65 -21.50 -24.31
N GLU A 211 -9.67 -22.03 -23.64
CA GLU A 211 -10.31 -23.31 -23.97
C GLU A 211 -11.05 -23.26 -25.32
N GLU A 212 -11.76 -22.16 -25.60
CA GLU A 212 -12.44 -21.94 -26.87
C GLU A 212 -11.45 -21.73 -28.02
N ARG A 213 -10.33 -21.04 -27.76
CA ARG A 213 -9.24 -20.86 -28.74
C ARG A 213 -8.58 -22.19 -29.11
N ASP A 214 -8.30 -23.02 -28.13
CA ASP A 214 -7.66 -24.32 -28.32
C ASP A 214 -8.62 -25.29 -29.04
N ALA A 215 -9.90 -25.29 -28.67
CA ALA A 215 -10.95 -26.07 -29.34
C ALA A 215 -11.15 -25.61 -30.80
N ARG A 216 -11.12 -24.31 -31.07
CA ARG A 216 -11.23 -23.75 -32.43
C ARG A 216 -10.02 -24.09 -33.28
N SER A 217 -8.82 -23.99 -32.71
CA SER A 217 -7.56 -24.34 -33.38
C SER A 217 -7.51 -25.83 -33.72
N ALA A 218 -7.97 -26.69 -32.81
CA ALA A 218 -8.12 -28.13 -33.05
C ALA A 218 -9.18 -28.43 -34.12
N ALA A 219 -10.23 -27.61 -34.22
CA ALA A 219 -11.27 -27.73 -35.24
C ALA A 219 -10.88 -27.14 -36.62
N GLY A 220 -9.70 -26.53 -36.76
CA GLY A 220 -9.23 -25.94 -38.01
C GLY A 220 -10.06 -24.76 -38.50
N VAL A 221 -10.87 -24.15 -37.62
CA VAL A 221 -11.72 -23.00 -37.95
C VAL A 221 -10.86 -21.74 -37.87
N ALA A 222 -10.83 -20.96 -38.94
CA ALA A 222 -10.13 -19.67 -38.95
C ALA A 222 -10.65 -18.78 -37.82
N ALA A 223 -9.74 -18.11 -37.10
CA ALA A 223 -10.12 -17.15 -36.07
C ALA A 223 -11.12 -16.14 -36.65
N PRO A 224 -12.20 -15.77 -35.92
CA PRO A 224 -13.08 -14.70 -36.33
C PRO A 224 -12.21 -13.46 -36.53
N LYS A 225 -12.55 -12.65 -37.54
CA LYS A 225 -11.93 -11.34 -37.70
C LYS A 225 -12.30 -10.54 -36.46
N ILE A 226 -11.38 -10.50 -35.51
CA ILE A 226 -11.48 -9.65 -34.35
C ILE A 226 -11.57 -8.23 -34.90
N ASP A 227 -12.69 -7.57 -34.63
CA ASP A 227 -12.82 -6.16 -34.97
C ASP A 227 -11.86 -5.35 -34.07
N ASP A 228 -11.63 -4.08 -34.39
CA ASP A 228 -10.68 -3.25 -33.61
C ASP A 228 -11.13 -3.02 -32.14
N THR A 229 -12.25 -3.61 -31.72
CA THR A 229 -13.00 -3.34 -30.48
C THR A 229 -12.62 -4.26 -29.31
N TYR A 230 -11.86 -5.33 -29.54
CA TYR A 230 -11.57 -6.28 -28.47
C TYR A 230 -10.82 -5.63 -27.29
N GLN A 231 -11.21 -6.05 -26.09
CA GLN A 231 -10.59 -5.65 -24.82
C GLN A 231 -9.88 -6.84 -24.20
N PHE A 232 -8.73 -6.58 -23.58
CA PHE A 232 -8.08 -7.54 -22.69
C PHE A 232 -8.46 -7.21 -21.26
N ASP A 233 -8.85 -8.23 -20.51
CA ASP A 233 -8.74 -8.17 -19.06
C ASP A 233 -7.28 -8.40 -18.70
N HIS A 234 -6.64 -7.44 -18.03
CA HIS A 234 -5.26 -7.56 -17.55
C HIS A 234 -5.15 -7.13 -16.09
N SER A 235 -4.13 -7.65 -15.39
CA SER A 235 -3.88 -7.28 -14.00
C SER A 235 -3.53 -5.78 -13.89
N SER A 236 -4.29 -5.03 -13.09
CA SER A 236 -4.05 -3.61 -12.78
C SER A 236 -2.91 -3.37 -11.79
N ALA A 237 -2.14 -4.40 -11.44
CA ALA A 237 -1.04 -4.30 -10.49
C ALA A 237 0.17 -3.57 -11.10
N ILE A 238 0.73 -2.64 -10.34
CA ILE A 238 1.99 -1.97 -10.62
C ILE A 238 3.07 -2.64 -9.79
N TYR A 239 4.08 -3.21 -10.42
CA TYR A 239 5.16 -3.93 -9.74
C TYR A 239 6.34 -3.01 -9.46
N LEU A 240 6.83 -2.99 -8.22
CA LEU A 240 8.08 -2.33 -7.86
C LEU A 240 9.24 -3.32 -8.00
N VAL A 241 10.16 -3.01 -8.90
CA VAL A 241 11.39 -3.77 -9.13
C VAL A 241 12.55 -2.97 -8.58
N GLY A 242 13.35 -3.62 -7.75
CA GLY A 242 14.57 -3.04 -7.20
C GLY A 242 15.73 -3.03 -8.20
N PRO A 243 16.82 -2.31 -7.87
CA PRO A 243 18.04 -2.25 -8.68
C PRO A 243 18.75 -3.60 -8.82
N ASP A 244 18.37 -4.58 -7.99
CA ASP A 244 18.79 -5.97 -8.05
C ASP A 244 17.99 -6.80 -9.09
N GLY A 245 17.07 -6.17 -9.82
CA GLY A 245 16.19 -6.83 -10.79
C GLY A 245 15.12 -7.72 -10.17
N LYS A 246 14.94 -7.63 -8.84
CA LYS A 246 13.99 -8.44 -8.08
C LYS A 246 12.76 -7.62 -7.74
N MET A 247 11.59 -8.25 -7.84
CA MET A 247 10.36 -7.65 -7.32
C MET A 247 10.49 -7.41 -5.81
N LYS A 248 10.16 -6.19 -5.38
CA LYS A 248 10.12 -5.76 -3.98
C LYS A 248 8.70 -5.64 -3.45
N ASP A 249 7.81 -5.08 -4.26
CA ASP A 249 6.42 -4.82 -3.86
C ASP A 249 5.49 -4.74 -5.07
N PHE A 250 4.19 -4.67 -4.82
CA PHE A 250 3.18 -4.32 -5.81
C PHE A 250 2.20 -3.29 -5.26
N PHE A 251 1.64 -2.49 -6.15
CA PHE A 251 0.69 -1.43 -5.82
C PHE A 251 -0.52 -1.49 -6.74
N PHE A 252 -1.60 -0.94 -6.25
CA PHE A 252 -2.79 -0.65 -7.02
C PHE A 252 -3.08 0.83 -6.94
N LYS A 253 -3.69 1.39 -7.98
CA LYS A 253 -4.07 2.80 -8.01
C LYS A 253 -5.03 3.14 -6.86
N GLU A 254 -5.86 2.20 -6.47
CA GLU A 254 -6.87 2.30 -5.41
C GLU A 254 -6.27 2.52 -4.01
N MET A 255 -4.99 2.18 -3.83
CA MET A 255 -4.28 2.43 -2.57
C MET A 255 -4.01 3.92 -2.32
N GLY A 256 -4.03 4.74 -3.37
CA GLY A 256 -3.77 6.17 -3.27
C GLY A 256 -2.28 6.55 -3.31
N LEU A 257 -2.05 7.84 -3.56
CA LEU A 257 -0.71 8.39 -3.85
C LEU A 257 0.21 8.34 -2.63
N GLU A 258 -0.28 8.80 -1.47
CA GLU A 258 0.53 8.91 -0.25
C GLU A 258 1.02 7.54 0.23
N ASP A 259 0.15 6.53 0.19
CA ASP A 259 0.47 5.17 0.58
C ASP A 259 1.50 4.54 -0.37
N ALA A 260 1.34 4.73 -1.68
CA ALA A 260 2.30 4.25 -2.67
C ALA A 260 3.69 4.87 -2.44
N VAL A 261 3.77 6.20 -2.27
CA VAL A 261 5.02 6.92 -2.02
C VAL A 261 5.65 6.51 -0.69
N SER A 262 4.84 6.35 0.36
CA SER A 262 5.30 5.91 1.68
C SER A 262 5.92 4.52 1.62
N ARG A 263 5.27 3.56 0.94
CA ARG A 263 5.78 2.20 0.78
C ARG A 263 7.05 2.16 -0.06
N ILE A 264 7.12 2.90 -1.17
CA ILE A 264 8.35 3.04 -1.97
C ILE A 264 9.49 3.58 -1.09
N GLY A 265 9.19 4.57 -0.24
CA GLY A 265 10.14 5.11 0.73
C GLY A 265 10.71 4.07 1.70
N ILE A 266 9.89 3.12 2.16
CA ILE A 266 10.37 2.00 3.00
C ILE A 266 11.41 1.18 2.22
N HIS A 267 11.15 0.85 0.97
CA HIS A 267 12.09 0.08 0.13
C HIS A 267 13.38 0.85 -0.17
N TYR A 268 13.31 2.18 -0.32
CA TYR A 268 14.50 3.04 -0.41
C TYR A 268 15.34 2.98 0.87
N SER A 269 14.69 2.94 2.04
CA SER A 269 15.38 2.83 3.33
C SER A 269 15.89 1.43 3.64
N ASP A 270 15.25 0.38 3.13
CA ASP A 270 15.64 -1.03 3.35
C ASP A 270 16.96 -1.39 2.65
N ILE A 271 17.30 -0.72 1.53
CA ILE A 271 18.64 -0.81 0.95
C ILE A 271 19.72 -0.23 1.91
N TYR A 272 19.35 0.56 2.92
CA TYR A 272 20.25 1.14 3.92
C TYR A 272 20.14 0.52 5.32
N GLY A 273 19.46 -0.61 5.48
CA GLY A 273 19.51 -1.43 6.71
C GLY A 273 18.77 -0.81 7.89
N PHE A 274 17.45 -0.62 7.77
CA PHE A 274 16.60 -0.46 8.94
C PHE A 274 16.04 -1.83 9.32
N SER A 275 16.67 -2.49 10.29
CA SER A 275 16.12 -3.68 10.94
C SER A 275 14.67 -3.41 11.33
N ASP A 276 13.75 -4.25 10.85
CA ASP A 276 12.34 -4.27 11.24
C ASP A 276 12.22 -4.06 12.76
N THR A 277 11.76 -2.88 13.18
CA THR A 277 11.64 -2.52 14.60
C THR A 277 10.62 -3.39 15.34
N ARG A 278 9.89 -4.26 14.63
CA ARG A 278 9.09 -5.33 15.23
C ARG A 278 9.90 -6.49 15.82
N GLN A 279 11.16 -6.68 15.42
CA GLN A 279 12.04 -7.67 16.05
C GLN A 279 12.61 -7.19 17.40
N ALA A 280 12.80 -5.87 17.58
CA ALA A 280 13.32 -5.31 18.84
C ALA A 280 12.32 -5.39 20.02
N LEU A 281 11.04 -5.68 19.75
CA LEU A 281 10.00 -5.89 20.77
C LEU A 281 9.81 -7.37 21.14
N ARG A 282 10.64 -8.28 20.60
CA ARG A 282 10.61 -9.73 20.87
C ARG A 282 11.81 -10.25 21.67
N GLN A 283 12.66 -9.35 22.18
CA GLN A 283 13.72 -9.65 23.15
C GLN A 283 13.44 -8.89 24.44
#